data_AF-A0AAE5LNL3-F1
#
_entry.id   AF-A0AAE5LNL3-F1
#
_cell.length_a   1.000
_cell.length_b   1.000
_cell.length_c   1.000
_cell.angle_alpha   90.00
_cell.angle_beta   90.00
_cell.angle_gamma   90.00
#
_symmetry.space_group_name_H-M   'P 1'
#
loop_
_entity.id
_entity.type
_entity.pdbx_description
1 polymer ?
#
loop_
_entity_poly.entity_id
_entity_poly.type
_entity_poly.pdbx_seq_one_letter_code
_entity_poly.pdbx_strand_id
1 'polypeptide(L)' 'MNNNENINWREIVAGFSSYEGTLGNFCNSNHITKSQFYYYKKKLNNENNNYSPL' A
#
# COMPACT_ATOMS: atom_id res chain seq x y z
N MET A 1 9.37 -17.81 5.55
CA MET A 1 9.86 -16.82 4.54
C MET A 1 9.23 -15.48 4.85
N ASN A 2 10.01 -14.50 5.32
CA ASN A 2 9.54 -13.12 5.45
C ASN A 2 9.63 -12.46 4.06
N ASN A 3 8.56 -12.60 3.27
CA ASN A 3 8.47 -12.07 1.89
C ASN A 3 8.34 -10.53 1.82
N ASN A 4 8.62 -9.80 2.90
CA ASN A 4 8.39 -8.36 2.99
C ASN A 4 9.52 -7.51 2.40
N GLU A 5 10.68 -8.08 2.07
CA GLU A 5 11.88 -7.28 1.74
C GLU A 5 11.88 -6.68 0.33
N ASN A 6 11.00 -7.13 -0.58
CA ASN A 6 10.95 -6.63 -1.96
C ASN A 6 9.57 -6.12 -2.41
N ILE A 7 8.64 -5.81 -1.50
CA ILE A 7 7.33 -5.27 -1.89
C ILE A 7 7.44 -3.76 -2.14
N ASN A 8 7.16 -3.33 -3.37
CA ASN A 8 7.03 -1.92 -3.69
C ASN A 8 5.68 -1.36 -3.19
N TRP A 9 5.67 -0.93 -1.92
CA TRP A 9 4.45 -0.44 -1.27
C TRP A 9 3.84 0.81 -1.92
N ARG A 10 4.65 1.62 -2.62
CA ARG A 10 4.13 2.79 -3.35
C ARG A 10 3.27 2.36 -4.53
N GLU A 11 3.73 1.39 -5.32
CA GLU A 11 2.96 0.82 -6.43
C GLU A 11 1.72 0.08 -5.93
N ILE A 12 1.84 -0.73 -4.87
CA ILE A 12 0.70 -1.44 -4.27
C ILE A 12 -0.40 -0.47 -3.83
N VAL A 13 -0.05 0.60 -3.10
CA VAL A 13 -1.05 1.57 -2.61
C VAL A 13 -1.65 2.37 -3.76
N ALA A 14 -0.85 2.79 -4.74
CA ALA A 14 -1.33 3.51 -5.92
C ALA A 14 -2.26 2.63 -6.78
N GLY A 15 -1.90 1.37 -7.00
CA GLY A 15 -2.65 0.44 -7.85
C GLY A 15 -4.06 0.15 -7.34
N PHE A 16 -4.31 0.24 -6.03
CA PHE A 16 -5.66 0.05 -5.48
C PHE A 16 -6.66 1.10 -5.99
N SER A 17 -6.22 2.31 -6.31
CA SER A 17 -7.09 3.39 -6.80
C SER A 17 -7.77 3.08 -8.13
N SER A 18 -7.16 2.21 -8.95
CA SER A 18 -7.65 1.79 -10.26
C SER A 18 -8.17 0.35 -10.26
N TYR A 19 -8.21 -0.31 -9.11
CA TYR A 19 -8.63 -1.70 -9.01
C TYR A 19 -10.15 -1.80 -8.94
N GLU A 20 -10.75 -2.45 -9.95
CA GLU A 20 -12.18 -2.76 -9.95
C GLU A 20 -12.45 -3.97 -9.04
N GLY A 21 -12.82 -3.71 -7.80
CA GLY A 21 -13.17 -4.76 -6.85
C GLY A 21 -13.07 -4.35 -5.39
N THR A 22 -13.02 -5.35 -4.50
CA THR A 22 -12.90 -5.11 -3.06
C THR A 22 -11.44 -5.06 -2.63
N LEU A 23 -11.15 -4.33 -1.55
CA LEU A 23 -9.84 -4.36 -0.91
C LEU A 23 -9.40 -5.78 -0.53
N GLY A 24 -10.34 -6.66 -0.17
CA GLY A 24 -10.03 -8.06 0.14
C GLY A 24 -9.45 -8.81 -1.07
N ASN A 25 -10.10 -8.69 -2.22
CA ASN A 25 -9.63 -9.33 -3.46
C ASN A 25 -8.28 -8.75 -3.88
N PHE A 26 -8.13 -7.42 -3.82
CA PHE A 26 -6.87 -6.76 -4.13
C PHE A 26 -5.71 -7.25 -3.26
N CYS A 27 -5.92 -7.30 -1.94
CA CYS A 27 -4.91 -7.79 -0.99
C CYS A 27 -4.54 -9.26 -1.26
N ASN A 28 -5.54 -10.12 -1.53
CA ASN A 28 -5.30 -11.51 -1.86
C ASN A 28 -4.47 -11.67 -3.16
N SER A 29 -4.81 -10.93 -4.22
CA SER A 29 -4.08 -10.97 -5.51
C SER A 29 -2.63 -10.48 -5.40
N ASN A 30 -2.35 -9.57 -4.46
CA ASN A 30 -1.01 -9.04 -4.22
C ASN A 30 -0.26 -9.77 -3.09
N HIS A 31 -0.83 -10.86 -2.55
CA HIS A 31 -0.25 -11.63 -1.43
C HIS A 31 0.09 -10.78 -0.19
N ILE A 32 -0.77 -9.79 0.12
CA ILE A 32 -0.65 -8.94 1.30
C ILE A 32 -1.89 -9.05 2.19
N THR A 33 -1.75 -8.64 3.45
CA THR A 33 -2.89 -8.49 4.36
C THR A 33 -3.47 -7.08 4.26
N LYS A 34 -4.76 -6.94 4.64
CA LYS A 34 -5.39 -5.61 4.79
C LYS A 34 -4.65 -4.72 5.79
N SER A 35 -4.16 -5.31 6.89
CA SER A 35 -3.41 -4.58 7.92
C SER A 35 -2.11 -3.98 7.36
N GLN A 36 -1.35 -4.73 6.55
CA GLN A 36 -0.17 -4.21 5.88
C GLN A 36 -0.55 -3.08 4.91
N PHE A 37 -1.60 -3.26 4.10
CA PHE A 37 -2.07 -2.22 3.18
C PHE A 37 -2.38 -0.90 3.91
N TYR A 38 -3.18 -0.94 4.99
CA TYR A 38 -3.51 0.26 5.75
C TYR A 38 -2.29 0.90 6.41
N TYR A 39 -1.39 0.09 6.98
CA TYR A 39 -0.14 0.57 7.56
C TYR A 39 0.68 1.38 6.55
N TYR A 40 0.95 0.80 5.38
CA TYR A 40 1.76 1.45 4.36
C TYR A 40 1.04 2.63 3.69
N LYS A 41 -0.28 2.55 3.48
CA LYS A 41 -1.07 3.70 3.03
C LYS A 41 -0.94 4.89 3.98
N LYS A 42 -1.06 4.65 5.29
CA LYS A 42 -0.88 5.71 6.31
C LYS A 42 0.56 6.23 6.33
N LYS A 43 1.56 5.34 6.29
CA LYS A 43 2.98 5.71 6.28
C LYS A 43 3.31 6.60 5.07
N LEU A 44 2.89 6.22 3.87
CA LEU A 44 3.13 6.99 2.64
C LEU A 44 2.42 8.34 2.63
N ASN A 45 1.19 8.41 3.17
CA ASN A 45 0.50 9.70 3.33
C ASN A 45 1.26 10.64 4.27
N ASN A 46 1.81 10.11 5.36
CA ASN A 46 2.61 10.89 6.30
C ASN A 46 3.95 11.35 5.68
N GLU A 47 4.58 10.51 4.85
CA GLU A 47 5.77 10.91 4.08
C GLU A 47 5.44 12.07 3.16
N ASN A 48 4.35 12.00 2.39
CA ASN A 48 3.96 13.06 1.46
C ASN A 48 3.61 14.38 2.17
N ASN A 49 2.99 14.33 3.35
CA ASN A 49 2.66 15.52 4.14
C ASN A 49 3.87 16.19 4.78
N ASN A 50 4.95 15.44 5.04
CA ASN A 50 6.21 16.00 5.56
C ASN A 50 7.09 16.63 4.46
N TYR A 51 6.74 16.46 3.19
CA TYR A 51 7.45 17.04 2.05
C TYR A 51 6.80 18.33 1.49
N SER A 52 5.88 18.98 2.20
CA SER A 52 5.47 20.35 1.87
C SER A 52 6.67 21.29 2.05
N PRO A 53 7.25 21.87 0.98
CA PRO A 53 8.28 22.88 1.12
C PRO A 53 7.61 24.15 1.65
N LEU A 54 8.14 24.69 2.75
CA LEU A 54 7.93 26.09 3.14
C LEU A 54 8.52 27.03 2.08
#